data_AF-A0A2D6X2P3-F1
#
_entry.id   AF-A0A2D6X2P3-F1
#
_cell.length_a   1.000
_cell.length_b   1.000
_cell.length_c   1.000
_cell.angle_alpha   90.00
_cell.angle_beta   90.00
_cell.angle_gamma   90.00
#
_symmetry.space_group_name_H-M   'P 1'
#
loop_
_entity.id
_entity.type
_entity.pdbx_description
1 polymer ?
#
loop_
_entity_poly.entity_id
_entity_poly.type
_entity_poly.pdbx_seq_one_letter_code
_entity_poly.pdbx_strand_id
1 'polypeptide(L)'
;MPAKKRTSKRKPKVKFEDSIDIISEEIKKRKGKWTLTSIAWMDFEDISQILKIHIFKKWHLYDQTKPMLPWLNRIISNQLKNLVRNNYTNYCKPCLRCAAAEPDSSCSIYGNQDSRCPLFKRWVQKKKSAYDVKMALPLENHRNEINEGADQPSLTDGIAKLHNKLKQILKPNEWLVYQCFYINNESELDIAKKLNFKTTERNRNPGYKQIKNIQKSIINKAKKILEKDEIDW
;
A
#
# COMPACT_ATOMS: atom_id res chain seq x y z
N MET A 1 -18.73 -54.92 56.62
CA MET A 1 -17.91 -55.08 55.39
C MET A 1 -17.28 -53.74 55.04
N PRO A 2 -15.95 -53.58 55.03
CA PRO A 2 -15.35 -52.32 54.64
C PRO A 2 -15.28 -52.22 53.10
N ALA A 3 -15.78 -51.11 52.56
CA ALA A 3 -15.78 -50.83 51.13
C ALA A 3 -14.34 -50.74 50.59
N LYS A 4 -14.02 -51.57 49.60
CA LYS A 4 -12.75 -51.54 48.85
C LYS A 4 -12.60 -50.17 48.16
N LYS A 5 -11.64 -49.36 48.62
CA LYS A 5 -11.19 -48.14 47.91
C LYS A 5 -10.71 -48.55 46.50
N ARG A 6 -11.48 -48.17 45.48
CA ARG A 6 -11.06 -48.24 44.07
C ARG A 6 -9.85 -47.33 43.89
N THR A 7 -8.66 -47.91 43.77
CA THR A 7 -7.45 -47.21 43.33
C THR A 7 -7.63 -46.85 41.85
N SER A 8 -7.93 -45.59 41.54
CA SER A 8 -7.97 -45.15 40.15
C SER A 8 -6.55 -45.23 39.57
N LYS A 9 -6.38 -46.04 38.52
CA LYS A 9 -5.12 -46.12 37.77
C LYS A 9 -4.81 -44.71 37.25
N ARG A 10 -3.74 -44.09 37.76
CA ARG A 10 -3.26 -42.80 37.27
C ARG A 10 -2.90 -42.96 35.80
N LYS A 11 -3.51 -42.14 34.94
CA LYS A 11 -3.17 -42.11 33.50
C LYS A 11 -1.67 -41.81 33.35
N PRO A 12 -0.99 -42.44 32.39
CA PRO A 12 0.42 -42.17 32.12
C PRO A 12 0.60 -40.68 31.77
N LYS A 13 1.73 -40.10 32.20
CA LYS A 13 1.99 -38.69 31.94
C LYS A 13 2.23 -38.48 30.44
N VAL A 14 1.42 -37.60 29.83
CA VAL A 14 1.59 -37.25 28.41
C VAL A 14 2.88 -36.46 28.25
N LYS A 15 3.75 -36.89 27.34
CA LYS A 15 4.97 -36.15 27.02
C LYS A 15 4.66 -35.05 26.01
N PHE A 16 5.56 -34.08 25.91
CA PHE A 16 5.38 -32.96 24.99
C PHE A 16 5.41 -33.44 23.54
N GLU A 17 6.32 -34.37 23.25
CA GLU A 17 6.58 -34.95 21.94
C GLU A 17 5.32 -35.60 21.36
N ASP A 18 4.55 -36.29 22.22
CA ASP A 18 3.30 -36.93 21.85
C ASP A 18 2.19 -35.94 21.43
N SER A 19 2.36 -34.65 21.76
CA SER A 19 1.36 -33.60 21.55
C SER A 19 1.78 -32.55 20.51
N ILE A 20 2.91 -32.74 19.82
CA ILE A 20 3.46 -31.74 18.88
C ILE A 20 2.49 -31.42 17.73
N ASP A 21 1.79 -32.42 17.21
CA ASP A 21 0.85 -32.24 16.10
C ASP A 21 -0.34 -31.37 16.52
N ILE A 22 -0.91 -31.67 17.69
CA ILE A 22 -2.02 -30.89 18.27
C ILE A 22 -1.59 -29.44 18.52
N ILE A 23 -0.38 -29.26 19.07
CA ILE A 23 0.18 -27.92 19.30
C ILE A 23 0.34 -27.16 17.99
N SER A 24 0.88 -27.82 16.97
CA SER A 24 1.13 -27.21 15.66
C SER A 24 -0.18 -26.83 14.97
N GLU A 25 -1.21 -27.66 15.07
CA GLU A 25 -2.54 -27.35 14.52
C GLU A 25 -3.19 -26.14 15.22
N GLU A 26 -3.15 -26.09 16.55
CA GLU A 26 -3.70 -24.97 17.33
C GLU A 26 -2.95 -23.66 17.07
N ILE A 27 -1.63 -23.71 16.84
CA ILE A 27 -0.86 -22.54 16.42
C ILE A 27 -1.31 -22.11 15.02
N LYS A 28 -1.41 -23.02 14.04
CA LYS A 28 -1.83 -22.71 12.66
C LYS A 28 -3.18 -22.00 12.60
N LYS A 29 -4.15 -22.35 13.46
CA LYS A 29 -5.44 -21.66 13.58
C LYS A 29 -5.32 -20.16 13.89
N ARG A 30 -4.17 -19.71 14.44
CA ARG A 30 -3.90 -18.30 14.74
C ARG A 30 -3.23 -17.54 13.60
N LYS A 31 -2.84 -18.20 12.50
CA LYS A 31 -2.18 -17.56 11.36
C LYS A 31 -2.97 -16.38 10.81
N GLY A 32 -4.27 -16.54 10.58
CA GLY A 32 -5.12 -15.46 10.06
C GLY A 32 -5.32 -14.29 11.05
N LYS A 33 -5.07 -14.49 12.34
CA LYS A 33 -5.12 -13.42 13.36
C LYS A 33 -3.79 -12.70 13.53
N TRP A 34 -2.71 -13.21 12.94
CA TRP A 34 -1.43 -12.54 12.96
C TRP A 34 -1.46 -11.38 11.97
N THR A 35 -1.47 -10.15 12.49
CA THR A 35 -1.61 -8.91 11.70
C THR A 35 -0.30 -8.16 11.53
N LEU A 36 0.77 -8.59 12.19
CA LEU A 36 2.09 -7.96 12.12
C LEU A 36 2.92 -8.51 10.95
N THR A 37 2.31 -8.59 9.77
CA THR A 37 3.04 -8.82 8.51
C THR A 37 4.00 -7.68 8.18
N SER A 38 3.82 -6.51 8.81
CA SER A 38 4.68 -5.34 8.70
C SER A 38 6.07 -5.53 9.31
N ILE A 39 6.27 -6.54 10.18
CA ILE A 39 7.59 -6.86 10.72
C ILE A 39 8.25 -7.84 9.76
N ALA A 40 9.06 -7.31 8.86
CA ALA A 40 9.59 -8.10 7.74
C ALA A 40 10.55 -9.23 8.14
N TRP A 41 11.17 -9.16 9.32
CA TRP A 41 12.17 -10.13 9.77
C TRP A 41 11.59 -11.28 10.60
N MET A 42 10.29 -11.26 10.94
CA MET A 42 9.66 -12.30 11.77
C MET A 42 8.37 -12.77 11.10
N ASP A 43 8.47 -13.89 10.40
CA ASP A 43 7.33 -14.48 9.73
C ASP A 43 6.49 -15.37 10.67
N PHE A 44 5.43 -15.96 10.14
CA PHE A 44 4.58 -16.83 10.94
C PHE A 44 5.25 -18.16 11.33
N GLU A 45 6.23 -18.62 10.57
CA GLU A 45 6.97 -19.84 10.89
C GLU A 45 7.90 -19.59 12.08
N ASP A 46 8.61 -18.46 12.11
CA ASP A 46 9.40 -18.00 13.24
C ASP A 46 8.54 -17.92 14.52
N ILE A 47 7.36 -17.32 14.41
CA ILE A 47 6.41 -17.21 15.52
C ILE A 47 5.95 -18.58 15.99
N SER A 48 5.67 -19.49 15.06
CA SER A 48 5.25 -20.85 15.37
C SER A 48 6.33 -21.57 16.18
N GLN A 49 7.60 -21.41 15.83
CA GLN A 49 8.73 -21.96 16.58
C GLN A 49 8.85 -21.33 17.98
N ILE A 50 8.79 -19.99 18.07
CA ILE A 50 8.83 -19.27 19.35
C ILE A 50 7.72 -19.76 20.29
N LEU A 51 6.50 -19.95 19.76
CA LEU A 51 5.37 -20.47 20.52
C LEU A 51 5.61 -21.90 21.00
N LYS A 52 6.08 -22.80 20.13
CA LYS A 52 6.42 -24.20 20.50
C LYS A 52 7.44 -24.24 21.64
N ILE A 53 8.54 -23.49 21.51
CA ILE A 53 9.57 -23.40 22.55
C ILE A 53 8.98 -22.86 23.86
N HIS A 54 8.13 -21.85 23.78
CA HIS A 54 7.50 -21.27 24.96
C HIS A 54 6.57 -22.26 25.68
N ILE A 55 5.78 -23.02 24.92
CA ILE A 55 4.91 -24.07 25.45
C ILE A 55 5.75 -25.16 26.11
N PHE A 56 6.84 -25.61 25.45
CA PHE A 56 7.76 -26.61 26.01
C PHE A 56 8.33 -26.16 27.36
N LYS A 57 8.85 -24.92 27.44
CA LYS A 57 9.36 -24.36 28.69
C LYS A 57 8.32 -24.33 29.81
N LYS A 58 7.04 -24.21 29.47
CA LYS A 58 5.91 -24.19 30.42
C LYS A 58 5.20 -25.54 30.58
N TRP A 59 5.65 -26.59 29.87
CA TRP A 59 4.95 -27.89 29.86
C TRP A 59 4.83 -28.51 31.25
N HIS A 60 5.86 -28.32 32.09
CA HIS A 60 5.85 -28.76 33.48
C HIS A 60 4.72 -28.13 34.34
N LEU A 61 4.16 -27.00 33.92
CA LEU A 61 3.03 -26.33 34.59
C LEU A 61 1.66 -26.84 34.12
N TYR A 62 1.62 -27.72 33.11
CA TYR A 62 0.38 -28.25 32.59
C TYR A 62 -0.19 -29.32 33.54
N ASP A 63 -1.37 -29.03 34.07
CA ASP A 63 -2.17 -29.99 34.84
C ASP A 63 -2.84 -30.99 33.90
N GLN A 64 -2.24 -32.18 33.79
CA GLN A 64 -2.69 -33.25 32.90
C GLN A 64 -4.03 -33.89 33.29
N THR A 65 -4.60 -33.52 34.46
CA THR A 65 -5.96 -33.92 34.81
C THR A 65 -7.00 -33.13 34.02
N LYS A 66 -6.62 -31.99 33.43
CA LYS A 66 -7.50 -31.07 32.71
C LYS A 66 -7.29 -31.17 31.20
N PRO A 67 -8.29 -30.79 30.38
CA PRO A 67 -8.13 -30.70 28.94
C PRO A 67 -6.97 -29.79 28.53
N MET A 68 -6.18 -30.20 27.54
CA MET A 68 -4.99 -29.48 27.10
C MET A 68 -5.32 -28.21 26.30
N LEU A 69 -6.34 -28.28 25.43
CA LEU A 69 -6.66 -27.22 24.47
C LEU A 69 -6.93 -25.85 25.12
N PRO A 70 -7.70 -25.72 26.22
CA PRO A 70 -7.91 -24.44 26.88
C PRO A 70 -6.61 -23.83 27.45
N TRP A 71 -5.76 -24.67 28.05
CA TRP A 71 -4.48 -24.25 28.61
C TRP A 71 -3.53 -23.77 27.50
N LEU A 72 -3.40 -24.55 26.43
CA LEU A 72 -2.61 -24.23 25.26
C LEU A 72 -3.07 -22.93 24.61
N ASN A 73 -4.39 -22.76 24.42
CA ASN A 73 -4.96 -21.54 23.86
C ASN A 73 -4.64 -20.29 24.68
N ARG A 74 -4.65 -20.40 26.01
CA ARG A 74 -4.27 -19.29 26.90
C ARG A 74 -2.79 -18.93 26.74
N ILE A 75 -1.90 -19.93 26.68
CA ILE A 75 -0.47 -19.69 26.47
C ILE A 75 -0.21 -19.03 25.12
N ILE A 76 -0.73 -19.62 24.04
CA ILE A 76 -0.55 -19.11 22.67
C ILE A 76 -1.06 -17.66 22.58
N SER A 77 -2.28 -17.40 23.05
CA SER A 77 -2.88 -16.06 22.97
C SER A 77 -2.09 -15.02 23.75
N ASN A 78 -1.61 -15.37 24.93
CA ASN A 78 -0.79 -14.46 25.75
C ASN A 78 0.58 -14.22 25.12
N GLN A 79 1.20 -15.25 24.53
CA GLN A 79 2.48 -15.09 23.87
C GLN A 79 2.38 -14.27 22.59
N LEU A 80 1.36 -14.47 21.77
CA LEU A 80 1.10 -13.62 20.61
C LEU A 80 0.93 -12.15 21.02
N LYS A 81 0.16 -11.87 22.08
CA LYS A 81 0.03 -10.51 22.63
C LYS A 81 1.37 -9.94 23.09
N ASN A 82 2.21 -10.75 23.73
CA ASN A 82 3.54 -10.33 24.17
C ASN A 82 4.47 -10.02 22.99
N LEU A 83 4.46 -10.85 21.95
CA LEU A 83 5.24 -10.62 20.73
C LEU A 83 4.81 -9.33 20.04
N VAL A 84 3.50 -9.12 19.87
CA VAL A 84 2.95 -7.86 19.33
C VAL A 84 3.37 -6.66 20.17
N ARG A 85 3.28 -6.81 21.49
CA ARG A 85 3.63 -5.74 22.41
C ARG A 85 5.11 -5.35 22.30
N ASN A 86 5.97 -6.37 22.35
CA ASN A 86 7.42 -6.21 22.40
C ASN A 86 8.02 -5.75 21.08
N ASN A 87 7.46 -6.14 19.94
CA ASN A 87 8.05 -5.79 18.65
C ASN A 87 7.45 -4.51 18.05
N TYR A 88 6.17 -4.22 18.31
CA TYR A 88 5.49 -3.08 17.70
C TYR A 88 5.01 -2.05 18.72
N THR A 89 4.03 -2.42 19.55
CA THR A 89 3.33 -1.49 20.46
C THR A 89 4.27 -0.64 21.31
N ASN A 90 5.33 -1.24 21.86
CA ASN A 90 6.24 -0.53 22.77
C ASN A 90 6.99 0.62 22.08
N TYR A 91 7.15 0.56 20.75
CA TYR A 91 7.90 1.50 19.92
C TYR A 91 6.99 2.43 19.12
N CYS A 92 5.72 2.10 18.97
CA CYS A 92 4.72 2.91 18.29
C CYS A 92 4.65 4.35 18.80
N LYS A 93 4.36 5.29 17.87
CA LYS A 93 4.08 6.68 18.23
C LYS A 93 2.90 6.76 19.23
N PRO A 94 2.94 7.67 20.21
CA PRO A 94 1.89 7.78 21.23
C PRO A 94 0.51 8.06 20.64
N CYS A 95 0.47 8.72 19.48
CA CYS A 95 -0.75 9.07 18.77
C CYS A 95 -1.61 7.85 18.38
N LEU A 96 -1.03 6.66 18.22
CA LEU A 96 -1.78 5.42 17.90
C LEU A 96 -2.79 5.02 18.98
N ARG A 97 -2.63 5.52 20.21
CA ARG A 97 -3.51 5.24 21.35
C ARG A 97 -3.99 6.52 22.04
N CYS A 98 -3.82 7.66 21.38
CA CYS A 98 -4.16 8.95 21.95
C CYS A 98 -5.60 9.29 21.59
N ALA A 99 -6.39 9.69 22.59
CA ALA A 99 -7.76 10.15 22.37
C ALA A 99 -7.85 11.45 21.56
N ALA A 100 -6.76 12.23 21.49
CA ALA A 100 -6.69 13.48 20.73
C ALA A 100 -6.11 13.30 19.31
N ALA A 101 -5.85 12.07 18.88
CA ALA A 101 -5.36 11.80 17.54
C ALA A 101 -6.51 11.71 16.54
N GLU A 102 -6.38 12.46 15.46
CA GLU A 102 -7.33 12.54 14.35
C GLU A 102 -6.69 11.93 13.08
N PRO A 103 -7.46 11.71 12.00
CA PRO A 103 -6.95 11.23 10.71
C PRO A 103 -5.81 12.10 10.15
N ASP A 104 -5.04 11.56 9.19
CA ASP A 104 -4.01 12.30 8.45
C ASP A 104 -2.92 12.96 9.31
N SER A 105 -2.56 12.32 10.42
CA SER A 105 -1.59 12.84 11.39
C SER A 105 -1.99 14.18 12.02
N SER A 106 -3.28 14.49 12.06
CA SER A 106 -3.81 15.63 12.79
C SER A 106 -4.05 15.31 14.27
N CYS A 107 -4.19 16.37 15.08
CA CYS A 107 -4.41 16.28 16.51
C CYS A 107 -5.37 17.38 16.97
N SER A 108 -6.42 17.03 17.71
CA SER A 108 -7.43 17.99 18.17
C SER A 108 -6.90 19.04 19.14
N ILE A 109 -5.83 18.73 19.89
CA ILE A 109 -5.23 19.64 20.88
C ILE A 109 -4.17 20.56 20.25
N TYR A 110 -3.32 20.01 19.37
CA TYR A 110 -2.13 20.70 18.86
C TYR A 110 -2.22 21.03 17.36
N GLY A 111 -3.32 20.69 16.69
CA GLY A 111 -3.47 20.78 15.23
C GLY A 111 -2.82 19.59 14.51
N ASN A 112 -1.52 19.37 14.71
CA ASN A 112 -0.77 18.28 14.09
C ASN A 112 -0.05 17.39 15.12
N GLN A 113 0.22 16.15 14.75
CA GLN A 113 1.00 15.19 15.54
C GLN A 113 2.51 15.50 15.42
N ASP A 114 2.97 16.52 16.14
CA ASP A 114 4.35 16.99 16.09
C ASP A 114 4.95 17.26 17.48
N SER A 115 6.16 17.85 17.50
CA SER A 115 6.92 18.15 18.72
C SER A 115 6.27 19.16 19.66
N ARG A 116 5.16 19.81 19.27
CA ARG A 116 4.34 20.63 20.17
C ARG A 116 3.69 19.77 21.27
N CYS A 117 3.36 18.51 20.95
CA CYS A 117 2.90 17.55 21.94
C CYS A 117 4.09 17.02 22.78
N PRO A 118 4.10 17.18 24.12
CA PRO A 118 5.20 16.70 24.97
C PRO A 118 5.40 15.18 24.89
N LEU A 119 4.33 14.41 24.73
CA LEU A 119 4.39 12.95 24.58
C LEU A 119 5.06 12.56 23.27
N PHE A 120 4.70 13.23 22.17
CA PHE A 120 5.30 13.01 20.87
C PHE A 120 6.77 13.40 20.87
N LYS A 121 7.12 14.57 21.42
CA LYS A 121 8.51 15.03 21.56
C LYS A 121 9.38 14.02 22.33
N ARG A 122 8.89 13.50 23.46
CA ARG A 122 9.60 12.47 24.24
C ARG A 122 9.75 11.16 23.47
N TRP A 123 8.74 10.77 22.69
CA TRP A 123 8.80 9.59 21.85
C TRP A 123 9.84 9.74 20.73
N VAL A 124 9.89 10.89 20.06
CA VAL A 124 10.89 11.20 19.02
C VAL A 124 12.31 11.01 19.56
N GLN A 125 12.60 11.52 20.75
CA GLN A 125 13.94 11.45 21.35
C GLN A 125 14.35 10.03 21.77
N LYS A 126 13.40 9.20 22.23
CA LYS A 126 13.72 7.92 22.87
C LYS A 126 13.46 6.68 22.00
N LYS A 127 12.43 6.73 21.15
CA LYS A 127 11.83 5.54 20.53
C LYS A 127 11.71 5.61 19.02
N LYS A 128 11.77 6.80 18.41
CA LYS A 128 11.66 6.96 16.95
C LYS A 128 12.73 6.17 16.20
N SER A 129 14.01 6.30 16.59
CA SER A 129 15.09 5.54 15.93
C SER A 129 14.84 4.02 15.96
N ALA A 130 14.49 3.46 17.12
CA ALA A 130 14.17 2.04 17.22
C ALA A 130 12.87 1.64 16.49
N TYR A 131 11.89 2.54 16.40
CA TYR A 131 10.68 2.33 15.62
C TYR A 131 11.00 2.28 14.13
N ASP A 132 11.74 3.27 13.62
CA ASP A 132 12.12 3.39 12.22
C ASP A 132 12.92 2.15 11.76
N VAL A 133 13.86 1.65 12.58
CA VAL A 133 14.61 0.42 12.28
C VAL A 133 13.71 -0.82 12.26
N LYS A 134 12.75 -0.93 13.19
CA LYS A 134 11.86 -2.11 13.28
C LYS A 134 10.76 -2.14 12.24
N MET A 135 10.36 -0.97 11.77
CA MET A 135 9.29 -0.79 10.77
C MET A 135 9.84 -0.61 9.35
N ALA A 136 11.16 -0.53 9.19
CA ALA A 136 11.79 -0.49 7.88
C ALA A 136 11.35 -1.72 7.07
N LEU A 137 10.77 -1.45 5.90
CA LEU A 137 10.41 -2.49 4.96
C LEU A 137 11.64 -2.91 4.14
N PRO A 138 11.74 -4.17 3.69
CA PRO A 138 12.84 -4.62 2.85
C PRO A 138 12.86 -3.83 1.55
N LEU A 139 14.04 -3.40 1.11
CA LEU A 139 14.23 -2.67 -0.14
C LEU A 139 13.69 -3.44 -1.36
N GLU A 140 13.70 -4.78 -1.28
CA GLU A 140 13.17 -5.67 -2.32
C GLU A 140 11.69 -5.43 -2.65
N ASN A 141 10.90 -5.00 -1.66
CA ASN A 141 9.46 -4.71 -1.82
C ASN A 141 9.19 -3.30 -2.33
N HIS A 142 10.21 -2.46 -2.46
CA HIS A 142 10.12 -1.05 -2.87
C HIS A 142 10.97 -0.76 -4.11
N ARG A 143 11.25 -1.77 -4.96
CA ARG A 143 12.01 -1.58 -6.20
C ARG A 143 11.47 -0.44 -7.06
N ASN A 144 10.14 -0.28 -7.12
CA ASN A 144 9.51 0.79 -7.90
C ASN A 144 9.79 2.17 -7.32
N GLU A 145 9.69 2.37 -6.01
CA GLU A 145 9.97 3.64 -5.32
C GLU A 145 11.47 4.00 -5.34
N ILE A 146 12.35 2.99 -5.34
CA ILE A 146 13.80 3.19 -5.48
C ILE A 146 14.18 3.50 -6.93
N ASN A 147 13.48 2.90 -7.89
CA ASN A 147 13.67 3.13 -9.32
C ASN A 147 12.96 4.39 -9.83
N GLU A 148 12.24 5.16 -9.00
CA GLU A 148 11.71 6.48 -9.37
C GLU A 148 12.81 7.48 -9.75
N GLY A 149 14.09 7.16 -9.46
CA GLY A 149 15.25 7.90 -9.95
C GLY A 149 15.78 7.48 -11.33
N ALA A 150 15.22 6.45 -11.97
CA ALA A 150 15.53 6.12 -13.36
C ALA A 150 14.52 6.86 -14.25
N ASP A 151 15.03 7.77 -15.10
CA ASP A 151 14.29 8.57 -16.09
C ASP A 151 13.13 7.75 -16.71
N GLN A 152 11.95 7.85 -16.09
CA GLN A 152 10.73 7.38 -16.72
C GLN A 152 10.47 8.36 -17.85
N PRO A 153 10.27 7.90 -19.09
CA PRO A 153 9.91 8.80 -20.18
C PRO A 153 8.67 9.57 -19.78
N SER A 154 8.84 10.87 -19.58
CA SER A 154 7.78 11.69 -19.05
C SER A 154 6.70 11.83 -20.13
N LEU A 155 5.43 11.78 -19.75
CA LEU A 155 4.32 12.03 -20.67
C LEU A 155 4.52 13.36 -21.42
N THR A 156 5.13 14.34 -20.76
CA THR A 156 5.51 15.63 -21.32
C THR A 156 6.52 15.52 -22.46
N ASP A 157 7.51 14.63 -22.37
CA ASP A 157 8.48 14.39 -23.45
C ASP A 157 7.81 13.72 -24.65
N GLY A 158 6.91 12.76 -24.40
CA GLY A 158 6.11 12.13 -25.45
C GLY A 158 5.22 13.13 -26.20
N ILE A 159 4.60 14.06 -25.46
CA ILE A 159 3.78 15.14 -26.05
C ILE A 159 4.65 16.07 -26.92
N ALA A 160 5.84 16.46 -26.45
CA ALA A 160 6.74 17.33 -27.20
C ALA A 160 7.24 16.66 -28.49
N LYS A 161 7.62 15.38 -28.43
CA LYS A 161 8.01 14.57 -29.61
C LYS A 161 6.87 14.51 -30.62
N LEU A 162 5.63 14.28 -30.17
CA LEU A 162 4.44 14.23 -31.02
C LEU A 162 4.15 15.57 -31.71
N HIS A 163 4.24 16.70 -30.99
CA HIS A 163 4.06 18.02 -31.57
C HIS A 163 5.05 18.30 -32.71
N ASN A 164 6.32 17.94 -32.51
CA ASN A 164 7.38 18.13 -33.51
C ASN A 164 7.13 17.29 -34.77
N LYS A 165 6.77 16.01 -34.61
CA LYS A 165 6.42 15.13 -35.73
C LYS A 165 5.19 15.63 -36.50
N LEU A 166 4.14 16.08 -35.80
CA LEU A 166 2.95 16.62 -36.45
C LEU A 166 3.24 17.90 -37.24
N LYS A 167 4.16 18.76 -36.76
CA LYS A 167 4.60 19.96 -37.49
C LYS A 167 5.21 19.63 -38.86
N GLN A 168 5.88 18.49 -38.98
CA GLN A 168 6.51 18.06 -40.24
C GLN A 168 5.50 17.47 -41.24
N ILE A 169 4.42 16.86 -40.75
CA ILE A 169 3.46 16.10 -41.57
C ILE A 169 2.21 16.91 -41.94
N LEU A 170 1.81 17.86 -41.09
CA LEU A 170 0.62 18.67 -41.31
C LEU A 170 0.89 19.78 -42.34
N LYS A 171 -0.10 20.05 -43.19
CA LYS A 171 -0.05 21.21 -44.11
C LYS A 171 -0.08 22.53 -43.32
N PRO A 172 0.38 23.66 -43.86
CA PRO A 172 0.42 24.95 -43.13
C PRO A 172 -0.90 25.34 -42.47
N ASN A 173 -2.02 25.16 -43.16
CA ASN A 173 -3.35 25.45 -42.61
C ASN A 173 -3.81 24.43 -41.57
N GLU A 174 -3.43 23.15 -41.70
CA GLU A 174 -3.74 22.12 -40.71
C GLU A 174 -2.91 22.32 -39.44
N TRP A 175 -1.63 22.70 -39.58
CA TRP A 175 -0.77 23.05 -38.45
C TRP A 175 -1.28 24.27 -37.70
N LEU A 176 -1.71 25.31 -38.40
CA LEU A 176 -2.31 26.50 -37.78
C LEU A 176 -3.53 26.13 -36.92
N VAL A 177 -4.43 25.30 -37.46
CA VAL A 177 -5.60 24.80 -36.73
C VAL A 177 -5.17 23.96 -35.52
N TYR A 178 -4.19 23.07 -35.69
CA TYR A 178 -3.67 22.24 -34.59
C TYR A 178 -3.10 23.08 -33.45
N GLN A 179 -2.25 24.05 -33.77
CA GLN A 179 -1.63 24.94 -32.79
C GLN A 179 -2.68 25.75 -32.03
N CYS A 180 -3.67 26.32 -32.73
CA CYS A 180 -4.71 27.11 -32.09
C CYS A 180 -5.57 26.27 -31.14
N PHE A 181 -5.94 25.04 -31.51
CA PHE A 181 -6.77 24.18 -30.64
C PHE A 181 -6.01 23.53 -29.50
N TYR A 182 -4.86 22.91 -29.78
CA TYR A 182 -4.23 21.95 -28.86
C TYR A 182 -3.02 22.52 -28.12
N ILE A 183 -2.50 23.68 -28.53
CA ILE A 183 -1.38 24.37 -27.86
C ILE A 183 -1.89 25.66 -27.21
N ASN A 184 -2.62 26.49 -27.95
CA ASN A 184 -3.07 27.80 -27.49
C ASN A 184 -4.47 27.79 -26.84
N ASN A 185 -5.22 26.70 -26.96
CA ASN A 185 -6.58 26.53 -26.43
C ASN A 185 -7.57 27.64 -26.87
N GLU A 186 -7.52 28.02 -28.15
CA GLU A 186 -8.36 29.06 -28.76
C GLU A 186 -9.74 28.53 -29.18
N SER A 187 -10.72 29.43 -29.27
CA SER A 187 -12.09 29.07 -29.67
C SER A 187 -12.23 28.90 -31.19
N GLU A 188 -13.21 28.10 -31.62
CA GLU A 188 -13.46 27.85 -33.05
C GLU A 188 -13.74 29.13 -33.85
N LEU A 189 -14.33 30.14 -33.18
CA LEU A 189 -14.65 31.45 -33.77
C LEU A 189 -13.39 32.25 -34.10
N ASP A 190 -12.39 32.21 -33.23
CA ASP A 190 -11.14 32.93 -33.41
C ASP A 190 -10.27 32.28 -34.49
N ILE A 191 -10.31 30.95 -34.56
CA ILE A 191 -9.66 30.17 -35.61
C ILE A 191 -10.30 30.45 -36.97
N ALA A 192 -11.63 30.55 -37.04
CA ALA A 192 -12.35 30.88 -38.26
C ALA A 192 -11.98 32.28 -38.80
N LYS A 193 -11.83 33.26 -37.90
CA LYS A 193 -11.36 34.61 -38.24
C LYS A 193 -9.92 34.59 -38.76
N LYS A 194 -9.01 33.87 -38.10
CA LYS A 194 -7.60 33.73 -38.52
C LYS A 194 -7.45 33.06 -39.88
N LEU A 195 -8.36 32.15 -40.24
CA LEU A 195 -8.36 31.45 -41.53
C LEU A 195 -9.17 32.16 -42.63
N ASN A 196 -9.69 33.37 -42.36
CA ASN A 196 -10.51 34.16 -43.29
C ASN A 196 -11.73 33.41 -43.85
N PHE A 197 -12.32 32.50 -43.07
CA PHE A 197 -13.56 31.85 -43.48
C PHE A 197 -14.72 32.85 -43.41
N LYS A 198 -15.47 32.99 -44.50
CA LYS A 198 -16.65 33.86 -44.60
C LYS A 198 -17.92 33.02 -44.54
N THR A 199 -18.96 33.52 -43.88
CA THR A 199 -20.32 32.96 -43.93
C THR A 199 -21.28 33.92 -44.61
N THR A 200 -22.19 33.35 -45.39
CA THR A 200 -23.29 34.05 -46.06
C THR A 200 -24.63 33.92 -45.30
N GLU A 201 -24.69 33.17 -44.20
CA GLU A 201 -25.90 32.85 -43.44
C GLU A 201 -25.86 33.45 -42.01
N ARG A 202 -26.94 34.13 -41.58
CA ARG A 202 -27.10 34.61 -40.19
C ARG A 202 -27.25 33.41 -39.23
N ASN A 203 -26.57 33.46 -38.08
CA ASN A 203 -26.52 32.44 -37.00
C ASN A 203 -25.64 31.19 -37.23
N ARG A 204 -24.70 31.19 -38.18
CA ARG A 204 -23.74 30.08 -38.35
C ARG A 204 -22.29 30.54 -38.18
N ASN A 205 -21.55 29.85 -37.31
CA ASN A 205 -20.12 30.10 -37.13
C ASN A 205 -19.38 29.85 -38.46
N PRO A 206 -18.59 30.83 -38.95
CA PRO A 206 -17.88 30.69 -40.21
C PRO A 206 -16.97 29.48 -40.24
N GLY A 207 -17.03 28.70 -41.32
CA GLY A 207 -16.13 27.58 -41.55
C GLY A 207 -16.27 26.37 -40.61
N TYR A 208 -17.31 26.28 -39.76
CA TYR A 208 -17.45 25.19 -38.76
C TYR A 208 -17.23 23.78 -39.34
N LYS A 209 -17.87 23.46 -40.47
CA LYS A 209 -17.72 22.14 -41.13
C LYS A 209 -16.31 21.92 -41.66
N GLN A 210 -15.65 22.97 -42.16
CA GLN A 210 -14.29 22.91 -42.69
C GLN A 210 -13.27 22.70 -41.57
N ILE A 211 -13.41 23.43 -40.46
CA ILE A 211 -12.56 23.28 -39.26
C ILE A 211 -12.70 21.87 -38.68
N LYS A 212 -13.93 21.36 -38.57
CA LYS A 212 -14.20 20.00 -38.10
C LYS A 212 -13.62 18.92 -39.01
N ASN A 213 -13.63 19.14 -40.33
CA ASN A 213 -12.99 18.23 -41.29
C ASN A 213 -11.45 18.26 -41.15
N ILE A 214 -10.86 19.43 -40.91
CA ILE A 214 -9.42 19.58 -40.66
C ILE A 214 -9.03 18.87 -39.35
N GLN A 215 -9.80 19.03 -38.27
CA GLN A 215 -9.59 18.30 -37.02
C GLN A 215 -9.61 16.78 -37.24
N LYS A 216 -10.60 16.26 -37.98
CA LYS A 216 -10.65 14.83 -38.34
C LYS A 216 -9.43 14.39 -39.14
N SER A 217 -8.95 15.20 -40.09
CA SER A 217 -7.73 14.94 -40.84
C SER A 217 -6.51 14.84 -39.91
N ILE A 218 -6.36 15.81 -38.99
CA ILE A 218 -5.27 15.86 -38.02
C ILE A 218 -5.27 14.63 -37.11
N ILE A 219 -6.43 14.28 -36.53
CA ILE A 219 -6.56 13.12 -35.64
C ILE A 219 -6.20 11.82 -36.37
N ASN A 220 -6.66 11.65 -37.60
CA ASN A 220 -6.34 10.46 -38.39
C ASN A 220 -4.84 10.37 -38.71
N LYS A 221 -4.18 11.50 -38.97
CA LYS A 221 -2.73 11.55 -39.17
C LYS A 221 -1.96 11.25 -37.87
N ALA A 222 -2.40 11.82 -36.75
CA ALA A 222 -1.82 11.53 -35.44
C ALA A 222 -1.92 10.05 -35.07
N LYS A 223 -3.09 9.43 -35.27
CA LYS A 223 -3.28 7.98 -35.07
C LYS A 223 -2.33 7.13 -35.90
N LYS A 224 -2.15 7.47 -37.18
CA LYS A 224 -1.20 6.76 -38.06
C LYS A 224 0.25 6.87 -37.62
N ILE A 225 0.64 7.97 -36.96
CA ILE A 225 2.00 8.13 -36.41
C ILE A 225 2.17 7.23 -35.19
N LEU A 226 1.16 7.19 -34.32
CA LEU A 226 1.17 6.34 -33.11
C LEU A 226 1.12 4.85 -33.46
N GLU A 227 0.36 4.45 -34.48
CA GLU A 227 0.26 3.05 -34.93
C GLU A 227 1.55 2.53 -35.61
N LYS A 228 2.40 3.42 -36.12
CA LYS A 228 3.66 3.06 -36.80
C LYS A 228 4.87 2.99 -35.86
N ASP A 229 4.67 3.17 -34.55
CA ASP A 229 5.74 3.24 -33.55
C ASP A 229 6.85 4.25 -33.92
N GLU A 230 6.52 5.33 -34.63
CA GLU A 230 7.49 6.37 -35.00
C GLU A 230 7.85 7.31 -33.83
N ILE A 231 7.35 7.02 -32.63
CA ILE A 231 7.55 7.78 -31.40
C ILE A 231 7.86 6.80 -30.27
N ASP A 232 9.14 6.60 -29.96
CA ASP A 232 9.56 5.94 -28.74
C ASP A 232 9.19 6.83 -27.55
N TRP A 233 8.43 6.28 -26.60
CA TRP A 233 8.09 6.94 -25.33
C TRP A 233 9.37 7.08 -24.50
#